data_AF-N8XF72-F1
#
_entry.id   AF-N8XF72-F1
#
_cell.length_a   1.000
_cell.length_b   1.000
_cell.length_c   1.000
_cell.angle_alpha   90.00
_cell.angle_beta   90.00
_cell.angle_gamma   90.00
#
_symmetry.space_group_name_H-M   'P 1'
#
loop_
_entity.id
_entity.type
_entity.pdbx_description
1 polymer ?
#
loop_
_entity_poly.entity_id
_entity_poly.type
_entity_poly.pdbx_seq_one_letter_code
_entity_poly.pdbx_strand_id
1 'polypeptide(L)'
;MKIYSSVEKIFLNYNNSNKWEISIQNETYEINLNNDKVTLSLLPFLEQGRNNIMEQIGDIQRWSTFPELLLIKAGFLSESEYWVNLALNWLEASDLDNIDEFTKHLNQIFSNNLKYSQKVRHKAKKILKKINLDE
;
A
#
# COMPACT_ATOMS: atom_id res chain seq x y z
N MET A 1 -9.38 17.36 -1.43
CA MET A 1 -7.90 17.45 -1.45
C MET A 1 -7.37 16.41 -2.41
N LYS A 2 -6.29 16.65 -3.16
CA LYS A 2 -5.77 15.70 -4.16
C LYS A 2 -4.31 15.33 -3.91
N ILE A 3 -3.98 14.05 -4.05
CA ILE A 3 -2.61 13.51 -4.08
C ILE A 3 -2.39 12.91 -5.47
N TYR A 4 -1.45 13.47 -6.23
CA TYR A 4 -1.20 13.04 -7.59
C TYR A 4 -0.24 11.86 -7.62
N SER A 5 -0.46 10.93 -8.54
CA SER A 5 0.46 9.82 -8.77
C SER A 5 1.62 10.25 -9.68
N SER A 6 2.66 9.42 -9.81
CA SER A 6 3.73 9.61 -10.82
C SER A 6 3.21 9.45 -12.26
N VAL A 7 2.06 8.80 -12.44
CA VAL A 7 1.37 8.62 -13.72
C VAL A 7 0.37 9.75 -13.92
N GLU A 8 0.43 10.39 -15.09
CA GLU A 8 -0.52 11.44 -15.45
C GLU A 8 -1.97 10.95 -15.35
N LYS A 9 -2.85 11.85 -14.89
CA LYS A 9 -4.29 11.62 -14.77
C LYS A 9 -4.71 10.52 -13.78
N ILE A 10 -3.83 10.12 -12.87
CA ILE A 10 -4.21 9.32 -11.69
C ILE A 10 -3.93 10.13 -10.43
N PHE A 11 -4.95 10.30 -9.58
CA PHE A 11 -4.80 10.96 -8.29
C PHE A 11 -5.78 10.40 -7.25
N LEU A 12 -5.39 10.39 -6.00
CA LEU A 12 -6.29 10.14 -4.87
C LEU A 12 -6.97 11.45 -4.49
N ASN A 13 -8.28 11.41 -4.24
CA ASN A 13 -9.08 12.55 -3.84
C ASN A 13 -9.79 12.30 -2.52
N TYR A 14 -9.59 13.19 -1.56
CA TYR A 14 -10.39 13.24 -0.34
C TYR A 14 -11.64 14.11 -0.59
N ASN A 15 -12.81 13.49 -0.50
CA ASN A 15 -14.10 14.09 -0.83
C ASN A 15 -14.78 14.76 0.40
N ASN A 16 -15.91 15.44 0.16
CA ASN A 16 -16.67 16.13 1.22
C ASN A 16 -17.37 15.18 2.20
N SER A 17 -17.40 13.89 1.90
CA SER A 17 -17.93 12.83 2.77
C SER A 17 -16.83 12.19 3.62
N ASN A 18 -15.66 12.82 3.72
CA ASN A 18 -14.51 12.35 4.47
C ASN A 18 -13.97 10.99 4.02
N LYS A 19 -14.10 10.67 2.73
CA LYS A 19 -13.61 9.41 2.13
C LYS A 19 -12.57 9.69 1.05
N TRP A 20 -11.65 8.73 0.93
CA TRP A 20 -10.68 8.69 -0.16
C TRP A 20 -11.23 7.91 -1.36
N GLU A 21 -11.10 8.51 -2.52
CA GLU A 21 -11.45 7.93 -3.82
C GLU A 21 -10.24 8.02 -4.74
N ILE A 22 -10.23 7.20 -5.79
CA ILE A 22 -9.22 7.29 -6.84
C ILE A 22 -9.85 7.82 -8.12
N SER A 23 -9.27 8.88 -8.66
CA SER A 23 -9.61 9.38 -9.98
C SER A 23 -8.63 8.84 -11.01
N ILE A 24 -9.16 8.24 -12.06
CA ILE A 24 -8.42 7.65 -13.17
C ILE A 24 -8.97 8.28 -14.45
N GLN A 25 -8.14 9.09 -15.12
CA GLN A 25 -8.57 9.93 -16.23
C GLN A 25 -9.65 10.93 -15.79
N ASN A 26 -10.89 10.75 -16.27
CA ASN A 26 -12.02 11.64 -15.99
C ASN A 26 -13.07 10.97 -15.08
N GLU A 27 -12.78 9.77 -14.58
CA GLU A 27 -13.70 8.96 -13.80
C GLU A 27 -13.19 8.84 -12.37
N THR A 28 -14.10 8.83 -11.40
CA THR A 28 -13.78 8.66 -9.98
C THR A 28 -14.39 7.36 -9.47
N TYR A 29 -13.59 6.62 -8.72
CA TYR A 29 -13.91 5.29 -8.23
C TYR A 29 -13.73 5.23 -6.72
N GLU A 30 -14.59 4.46 -6.07
CA GLU A 30 -14.31 3.96 -4.73
C GLU A 30 -13.08 3.05 -4.77
N ILE A 31 -12.26 3.11 -3.72
CA ILE A 31 -11.06 2.30 -3.60
C ILE A 31 -11.45 0.89 -3.19
N ASN A 32 -11.54 -0.01 -4.16
CA ASN A 32 -11.97 -1.39 -3.99
C ASN A 32 -11.04 -2.35 -4.75
N LEU A 33 -10.43 -3.28 -4.02
CA LEU A 33 -9.44 -4.21 -4.58
C LEU A 33 -10.03 -5.32 -5.47
N ASN A 34 -11.36 -5.46 -5.52
CA ASN A 34 -12.05 -6.34 -6.47
C ASN A 34 -12.11 -5.74 -7.88
N ASN A 35 -11.72 -4.48 -8.04
CA ASN A 35 -11.63 -3.81 -9.33
C ASN A 35 -10.15 -3.71 -9.74
N ASP A 36 -9.72 -4.55 -10.68
CA ASP A 36 -8.33 -4.61 -11.14
C ASP A 36 -7.79 -3.25 -11.62
N LYS A 37 -8.63 -2.45 -12.30
CA LYS A 37 -8.25 -1.09 -12.75
C LYS A 37 -7.90 -0.20 -11.56
N VAL A 38 -8.69 -0.26 -10.49
CA VAL A 38 -8.44 0.48 -9.24
C VAL A 38 -7.20 -0.07 -8.54
N THR A 39 -7.10 -1.39 -8.37
CA THR A 39 -5.96 -2.05 -7.73
C THR A 39 -4.63 -1.67 -8.38
N LEU A 40 -4.55 -1.76 -9.71
CA LEU A 40 -3.33 -1.41 -10.45
C LEU A 40 -3.03 0.10 -10.39
N SER A 41 -4.07 0.95 -10.36
CA SER A 41 -3.90 2.41 -10.29
C SER A 41 -3.43 2.89 -8.91
N LEU A 42 -3.50 2.06 -7.87
CA LEU A 42 -2.93 2.36 -6.56
C LEU A 42 -1.40 2.22 -6.53
N LEU A 43 -0.83 1.35 -7.36
CA LEU A 43 0.59 0.99 -7.31
C LEU A 43 1.55 2.19 -7.40
N PRO A 44 1.33 3.20 -8.27
CA PRO A 44 2.23 4.35 -8.35
C PRO A 44 2.33 5.19 -7.06
N PHE A 45 1.35 5.11 -6.15
CA PHE A 45 1.42 5.78 -4.85
C PHE A 45 2.43 5.11 -3.92
N LEU A 46 2.71 3.81 -4.08
CA LEU A 46 3.75 3.13 -3.32
C LEU A 46 5.14 3.72 -3.60
N GLU A 47 5.40 4.15 -4.83
CA GLU A 47 6.68 4.73 -5.26
C GLU A 47 7.00 6.05 -4.56
N GLN A 48 5.96 6.82 -4.22
CA GLN A 48 6.12 8.09 -3.53
C GLN A 48 6.62 7.93 -2.10
N GLY A 49 6.36 6.78 -1.47
CA GLY A 49 6.74 6.49 -0.10
C GLY A 49 5.76 7.08 0.93
N ARG A 50 5.61 6.36 2.07
CA ARG A 50 4.65 6.68 3.13
C ARG A 50 4.80 8.11 3.65
N ASN A 51 6.01 8.49 4.05
CA ASN A 51 6.26 9.78 4.68
C ASN A 51 5.93 10.95 3.74
N ASN A 52 6.29 10.86 2.47
CA ASN A 52 5.99 11.90 1.49
C ASN A 52 4.47 12.04 1.27
N ILE A 53 3.73 10.93 1.20
CA ILE A 53 2.26 11.00 1.12
C ILE A 53 1.66 11.58 2.40
N MET A 54 2.15 11.17 3.56
CA MET A 54 1.70 11.70 4.86
C MET A 54 1.96 13.21 4.98
N GLU A 55 3.13 13.68 4.57
CA GLU A 55 3.50 15.11 4.51
C GLU A 55 2.60 15.88 3.55
N GLN A 56 2.34 15.35 2.36
CA GLN A 56 1.41 15.97 1.41
C GLN A 56 0.00 16.06 1.99
N ILE A 57 -0.46 15.05 2.75
CA ILE A 57 -1.76 15.05 3.41
C ILE A 57 -1.83 16.12 4.50
N GLY A 58 -0.79 16.22 5.34
CA GLY A 58 -0.60 17.29 6.34
C GLY A 58 -1.68 17.42 7.42
N ASP A 59 -2.72 16.60 7.37
CA ASP A 59 -3.91 16.65 8.21
C ASP A 59 -4.15 15.26 8.82
N ILE A 60 -4.13 15.21 10.16
CA ILE A 60 -4.23 13.97 10.93
C ILE A 60 -5.58 13.27 10.71
N GLN A 61 -6.68 14.01 10.56
CA GLN A 61 -7.99 13.42 10.33
C GLN A 61 -8.05 12.77 8.94
N ARG A 62 -7.50 13.43 7.92
CA ARG A 62 -7.41 12.85 6.57
C ARG A 62 -6.47 11.65 6.51
N TRP A 63 -5.35 11.72 7.24
CA TRP A 63 -4.41 10.61 7.36
C TRP A 63 -5.07 9.39 8.03
N SER A 64 -5.84 9.61 9.11
CA SER A 64 -6.52 8.53 9.83
C SER A 64 -7.54 7.74 8.99
N THR A 65 -7.98 8.31 7.86
CA THR A 65 -8.90 7.68 6.91
C THR A 65 -8.21 7.29 5.60
N PHE A 66 -6.90 7.55 5.46
CA PHE A 66 -6.14 7.22 4.27
C PHE A 66 -6.15 5.70 4.05
N PRO A 67 -6.36 5.22 2.80
CA PRO A 67 -6.50 3.80 2.48
C PRO A 67 -5.14 3.07 2.48
N GLU A 68 -4.32 3.27 3.50
CA GLU A 68 -2.96 2.72 3.62
C GLU A 68 -2.96 1.19 3.50
N LEU A 69 -3.87 0.53 4.23
CA LEU A 69 -4.04 -0.92 4.18
C LEU A 69 -4.31 -1.42 2.76
N LEU A 70 -5.23 -0.76 2.03
CA LEU A 70 -5.61 -1.14 0.68
C LEU A 70 -4.46 -0.90 -0.32
N LEU A 71 -3.73 0.20 -0.15
CA LEU A 71 -2.55 0.53 -0.95
C LEU A 71 -1.46 -0.55 -0.81
N ILE A 72 -1.17 -0.99 0.41
CA ILE A 72 -0.20 -2.07 0.68
C ILE A 72 -0.68 -3.40 0.10
N LYS A 73 -1.96 -3.75 0.30
CA LYS A 73 -2.57 -4.96 -0.28
C LYS A 73 -2.47 -4.99 -1.80
N ALA A 74 -2.72 -3.87 -2.48
CA ALA A 74 -2.56 -3.76 -3.92
C ALA A 74 -1.14 -4.13 -4.39
N GLY A 75 -0.11 -3.68 -3.66
CA GLY A 75 1.27 -4.04 -3.95
C GLY A 75 1.55 -5.54 -3.84
N PHE A 76 0.99 -6.23 -2.82
CA PHE A 76 1.09 -7.69 -2.71
C PHE A 76 0.34 -8.43 -3.81
N LEU A 77 -0.85 -7.96 -4.19
CA LEU A 77 -1.67 -8.55 -5.25
C LEU A 77 -1.05 -8.42 -6.65
N SER A 78 -0.21 -7.42 -6.87
CA SER A 78 0.48 -7.25 -8.17
C SER A 78 1.42 -8.40 -8.53
N GLU A 79 1.82 -9.21 -7.54
CA GLU A 79 2.74 -10.34 -7.68
C GLU A 79 4.15 -10.01 -8.22
N SER A 80 4.44 -8.75 -8.53
CA SER A 80 5.75 -8.29 -8.98
C SER A 80 6.67 -8.07 -7.78
N GLU A 81 7.92 -8.56 -7.86
CA GLU A 81 8.91 -8.32 -6.80
C GLU A 81 9.09 -6.82 -6.51
N TYR A 82 9.05 -5.98 -7.55
CA TYR A 82 9.20 -4.53 -7.42
C TYR A 82 8.13 -3.92 -6.51
N TRP A 83 6.85 -4.15 -6.85
CA TRP A 83 5.71 -3.64 -6.11
C TRP A 83 5.61 -4.25 -4.71
N VAL A 84 5.91 -5.55 -4.58
CA VAL A 84 5.99 -6.24 -3.28
C VAL A 84 7.05 -5.59 -2.40
N ASN A 85 8.23 -5.29 -2.92
CA ASN A 85 9.29 -4.63 -2.15
C ASN A 85 8.89 -3.21 -1.70
N LEU A 86 8.14 -2.46 -2.52
CA LEU A 86 7.61 -1.15 -2.12
C LEU A 86 6.52 -1.29 -1.05
N ALA A 87 5.60 -2.26 -1.20
CA ALA A 87 4.58 -2.56 -0.21
C ALA A 87 5.19 -2.96 1.14
N LEU A 88 6.28 -3.75 1.13
CA LEU A 88 7.03 -4.10 2.35
C LEU A 88 7.66 -2.88 3.03
N ASN A 89 8.17 -1.90 2.26
CA ASN A 89 8.70 -0.66 2.84
C ASN A 89 7.60 0.16 3.52
N TRP A 90 6.43 0.25 2.88
CA TRP A 90 5.26 0.90 3.45
C TRP A 90 4.83 0.20 4.73
N LEU A 91 4.66 -1.12 4.68
CA LEU A 91 4.23 -1.94 5.82
C LEU A 91 5.21 -1.85 7.00
N GLU A 92 6.52 -1.87 6.74
CA GLU A 92 7.54 -1.75 7.79
C GLU A 92 7.53 -0.40 8.50
N ALA A 93 7.14 0.67 7.80
CA ALA A 93 7.05 2.03 8.30
C ALA A 93 5.64 2.40 8.81
N SER A 94 4.70 1.45 8.74
CA SER A 94 3.31 1.67 9.08
C SER A 94 3.00 1.34 10.53
N ASP A 95 2.03 2.04 11.09
CA ASP A 95 1.51 1.85 12.45
C ASP A 95 0.11 1.18 12.40
N LEU A 96 -0.11 0.32 11.40
CA LEU A 96 -1.40 -0.36 11.21
C LEU A 96 -1.67 -1.36 12.33
N ASP A 97 -2.81 -1.21 13.00
CA ASP A 97 -3.29 -2.15 14.03
C ASP A 97 -3.52 -3.57 13.46
N ASN A 98 -3.85 -3.68 12.17
CA ASN A 98 -4.19 -4.94 11.49
C ASN A 98 -3.01 -5.48 10.64
N ILE A 99 -1.78 -5.35 11.13
CA ILE A 99 -0.58 -5.80 10.41
C ILE A 99 -0.52 -7.33 10.23
N ASP A 100 -1.17 -8.07 11.12
CA ASP A 100 -1.33 -9.53 11.12
C ASP A 100 -2.05 -10.05 9.86
N GLU A 101 -2.92 -9.25 9.24
CA GLU A 101 -3.59 -9.59 7.97
C GLU A 101 -2.60 -9.91 6.84
N PHE A 102 -1.37 -9.38 6.90
CA PHE A 102 -0.34 -9.61 5.90
C PHE A 102 0.46 -10.91 6.13
N THR A 103 0.27 -11.60 7.25
CA THR A 103 1.05 -12.81 7.64
C THR A 103 1.08 -13.86 6.54
N LYS A 104 -0.04 -14.12 5.88
CA LYS A 104 -0.12 -15.07 4.77
C LYS A 104 0.77 -14.65 3.60
N HIS A 105 0.69 -13.39 3.18
CA HIS A 105 1.51 -12.85 2.09
C HIS A 105 2.99 -12.86 2.44
N LEU A 106 3.34 -12.46 3.66
CA LEU A 106 4.72 -12.44 4.13
C LEU A 106 5.35 -13.84 4.17
N ASN A 107 4.61 -14.84 4.66
CA ASN A 107 5.07 -16.23 4.65
C ASN A 107 5.30 -16.74 3.23
N GLN A 108 4.37 -16.48 2.30
CA GLN A 108 4.52 -16.85 0.89
C GLN A 108 5.76 -16.22 0.25
N ILE A 109 6.01 -14.94 0.52
CA ILE A 109 7.21 -14.24 0.04
C ILE A 109 8.47 -14.89 0.63
N PHE A 110 8.51 -15.09 1.95
CA PHE A 110 9.67 -15.63 2.63
C PHE A 110 10.03 -17.04 2.16
N SER A 111 9.04 -17.91 1.91
CA SER A 111 9.26 -19.29 1.46
C SER A 111 9.64 -19.41 -0.02
N ASN A 112 9.34 -18.41 -0.86
CA ASN A 112 9.53 -18.51 -2.31
C ASN A 112 10.89 -17.92 -2.75
N ASN A 113 11.93 -18.76 -2.72
CA ASN A 113 13.29 -18.40 -3.13
C ASN A 113 13.49 -18.27 -4.65
N LEU A 114 12.52 -18.70 -5.46
CA LEU A 114 12.58 -18.62 -6.93
C LEU A 114 12.07 -17.26 -7.44
N LYS A 115 11.00 -16.74 -6.82
CA LYS A 115 10.32 -15.52 -7.26
C LYS A 115 10.87 -14.25 -6.61
N TYR A 116 11.34 -14.34 -5.36
CA TYR A 116 11.75 -13.17 -4.58
C TYR A 116 13.22 -13.23 -4.21
N SER A 117 13.93 -12.12 -4.46
CA SER A 117 15.31 -11.98 -4.02
C SER A 117 15.49 -12.16 -2.51
N GLN A 118 16.71 -12.52 -2.11
CA GLN A 118 17.06 -12.65 -0.70
C GLN A 118 16.76 -11.38 0.10
N LYS A 119 16.94 -10.19 -0.50
CA LYS A 119 16.64 -8.90 0.13
C LYS A 119 15.16 -8.78 0.50
N VAL A 120 14.27 -9.08 -0.45
CA VAL A 120 12.81 -9.01 -0.24
C VAL A 120 12.35 -10.04 0.80
N ARG A 121 12.89 -11.26 0.72
CA ARG A 121 12.58 -12.32 1.70
C ARG A 121 13.03 -11.97 3.11
N HIS A 122 14.20 -11.35 3.28
CA HIS A 122 14.66 -10.90 4.61
C HIS A 122 13.78 -9.79 5.19
N LYS A 123 13.29 -8.86 4.36
CA LYS A 123 12.33 -7.85 4.81
C LYS A 123 11.03 -8.49 5.28
N ALA A 124 10.45 -9.40 4.49
CA ALA A 124 9.25 -10.13 4.88
C ALA A 124 9.45 -10.88 6.22
N LYS A 125 10.59 -11.58 6.37
CA LYS A 125 10.96 -12.26 7.62
C LYS A 125 11.07 -11.29 8.81
N LYS A 126 11.65 -10.11 8.61
CA LYS A 126 11.79 -9.09 9.65
C LYS A 126 10.42 -8.61 10.14
N ILE A 127 9.49 -8.36 9.22
CA ILE A 127 8.12 -7.95 9.56
C ILE A 127 7.38 -9.09 10.28
N LEU A 128 7.45 -10.33 9.80
CA LEU A 128 6.86 -11.50 10.48
C LEU A 128 7.34 -11.63 11.93
N LYS A 129 8.64 -11.39 12.18
CA LYS A 129 9.17 -11.42 13.54
C LYS A 129 8.59 -10.34 14.44
N LYS A 130 8.28 -9.15 13.90
CA LYS A 130 7.65 -8.08 14.69
C LYS A 130 6.24 -8.49 15.10
N ILE A 131 5.45 -8.98 14.13
CA ILE A 131 4.07 -9.46 14.37
C ILE A 131 4.05 -10.50 15.49
N ASN A 132 4.92 -11.52 15.40
CA ASN A 132 4.97 -12.59 16.41
C ASN A 132 5.54 -12.18 17.77
N LEU A 133 6.13 -10.98 17.91
CA LEU A 133 6.61 -10.45 19.20
C LEU A 133 5.55 -9.57 19.87
N ASP A 134 4.57 -9.09 19.11
CA ASP A 134 3.45 -8.26 19.59
C ASP A 134 2.22 -9.13 19.99
N GLU A 135 2.27 -10.45 19.74
CA GLU A 135 1.34 -11.47 20.28
C GLU A 135 1.76 -11.99 21.66
#